data_AF-A0A7S2Y0K6-F1
#
_entry.id   AF-A0A7S2Y0K6-F1
#
_cell.length_a   1.000
_cell.length_b   1.000
_cell.length_c   1.000
_cell.angle_alpha   90.00
_cell.angle_beta   90.00
_cell.angle_gamma   90.00
#
_symmetry.space_group_name_H-M   'P 1'
#
loop_
_entity.id
_entity.type
_entity.pdbx_description
1 polymer ?
#
loop_
_entity_poly.entity_id
_entity_poly.type
_entity_poly.pdbx_seq_one_letter_code
_entity_poly.pdbx_strand_id
1 'polypeptide(L)'
;VHQETFGKTGCRRIVPGQYLATDPKGRAIMIGAVEKQKMVYVMNRDASSRLTISSPLEAHKSQTLVYSLCGVDVGFENPVFAAIELDYSEADQDPTGEAVLEAEKHLTYYELDLGLNHVTRKWSEPISRTASLVLGVPGGQDGPSGVLVAGENWVAYKHMGHPEVRTPLPRRVDLPPERGTLVVAAAMHRQRDLFFFLLQTEYGDVYKVTLELAQGSIDEVVNVRVSVFDTLPVCNALCITKTGLLFAAAEFGNHYLFQFQGMGDEPGTVEANSVQDPELGDDSFSAESVAPKFLASSTL
;
A
#
# COMPACT_ATOMS: atom_id res chain seq x y z
N VAL A 1 -3.25 18.26 23.17
CA VAL A 1 -2.57 18.44 21.88
C VAL A 1 -1.08 18.31 22.16
N HIS A 2 -0.40 17.35 21.53
CA HIS A 2 1.05 17.14 21.67
C HIS A 2 1.79 17.81 20.51
N GLN A 3 3.00 18.29 20.74
CA GLN A 3 3.85 18.90 19.72
C GLN A 3 5.32 18.63 20.05
N GLU A 4 5.90 17.61 19.40
CA GLU A 4 7.29 17.21 19.59
C GLU A 4 8.19 17.82 18.51
N THR A 5 9.37 18.31 18.90
CA THR A 5 10.35 18.89 17.95
C THR A 5 11.36 17.84 17.54
N PHE A 6 11.48 17.58 16.23
CA PHE A 6 12.36 16.54 15.68
C PHE A 6 13.26 17.01 14.52
N GLY A 7 13.09 18.25 14.04
CA GLY A 7 13.83 18.72 12.88
C GLY A 7 13.65 20.20 12.56
N LYS A 8 14.29 20.63 11.48
CA LYS A 8 14.18 22.01 10.96
C LYS A 8 12.91 22.16 10.12
N THR A 9 12.38 23.38 10.07
CA THR A 9 11.19 23.71 9.28
C THR A 9 11.41 23.67 7.76
N GLY A 10 10.33 23.44 7.01
CA GLY A 10 10.27 23.43 5.55
C GLY A 10 10.16 22.04 4.93
N CYS A 11 9.72 21.95 3.67
CA CYS A 11 9.68 20.71 2.89
C CYS A 11 11.11 20.31 2.50
N ARG A 12 11.75 19.46 3.31
CA ARG A 12 13.15 19.08 3.15
C ARG A 12 13.26 17.60 2.79
N ARG A 13 14.26 17.29 1.95
CA ARG A 13 14.55 15.93 1.47
C ARG A 13 14.75 14.90 2.60
N ILE A 14 15.50 15.29 3.64
CA ILE A 14 15.91 14.38 4.72
C ILE A 14 15.25 14.66 6.07
N VAL A 15 14.34 15.64 6.20
CA VAL A 15 13.64 15.88 7.47
C VAL A 15 12.25 15.23 7.40
N PRO A 16 11.86 14.38 8.36
CA PRO A 16 10.57 13.68 8.32
C PRO A 16 9.38 14.64 8.24
N GLY A 17 8.34 14.22 7.53
CA GLY A 17 7.12 15.01 7.34
C GLY A 17 6.37 14.72 6.04
N GLN A 18 7.02 14.04 5.09
CA GLN A 18 6.38 13.61 3.84
C GLN A 18 5.51 12.37 4.03
N TYR A 19 5.98 11.42 4.83
CA TYR A 19 5.31 10.14 5.06
C TYR A 19 4.90 10.00 6.53
N LEU A 20 3.72 9.43 6.73
CA LEU A 20 3.15 9.17 8.04
C LEU A 20 2.44 7.81 8.01
N ALA A 21 2.76 6.95 8.96
CA ALA A 21 2.08 5.68 9.15
C ALA A 21 1.80 5.45 10.64
N THR A 22 0.73 4.74 10.94
CA THR A 22 0.30 4.44 12.30
C THR A 22 0.11 2.94 12.46
N ASP A 23 0.54 2.41 13.61
CA ASP A 23 0.15 1.07 14.04
C ASP A 23 -1.39 1.00 14.11
N PRO A 24 -2.04 -0.01 13.49
CA PRO A 24 -3.51 -0.08 13.47
C PRO A 24 -4.18 -0.20 14.84
N LYS A 25 -3.44 -0.59 15.90
CA LYS A 25 -3.95 -0.59 17.28
C LYS A 25 -3.64 0.70 18.06
N GLY A 26 -3.03 1.69 17.40
CA GLY A 26 -2.77 3.00 17.98
C GLY A 26 -1.65 3.01 19.01
N ARG A 27 -0.66 2.12 18.88
CA ARG A 27 0.47 1.99 19.83
C ARG A 27 1.71 2.78 19.42
N ALA A 28 1.88 3.02 18.13
CA ALA A 28 3.03 3.74 17.60
C ALA A 28 2.70 4.51 16.31
N ILE A 29 3.48 5.56 16.05
CA ILE A 29 3.43 6.35 14.82
C ILE A 29 4.83 6.39 14.23
N MET A 30 4.97 6.12 12.94
CA MET A 30 6.20 6.33 12.19
C MET A 30 6.05 7.54 11.29
N ILE A 31 7.02 8.46 11.37
CA ILE A 31 7.18 9.58 10.44
C ILE A 31 8.41 9.35 9.58
N GLY A 32 8.30 9.65 8.29
CA GLY A 32 9.36 9.45 7.30
C GLY A 32 9.64 10.69 6.46
N ALA A 33 10.90 10.88 6.11
CA ALA A 33 11.34 11.79 5.06
C ALA A 33 11.35 11.09 3.71
N VAL A 34 11.53 11.85 2.63
CA VAL A 34 11.73 11.29 1.27
C VAL A 34 12.99 10.43 1.20
N GLU A 35 14.00 10.80 1.98
CA GLU A 35 15.25 10.05 2.06
C GLU A 35 15.74 9.95 3.51
N LYS A 36 16.41 8.84 3.81
CA LYS A 36 17.24 8.63 5.00
C LYS A 36 16.51 8.56 6.32
N GLN A 37 15.90 9.66 6.77
CA GLN A 37 15.38 9.77 8.13
C GLN A 37 13.97 9.19 8.25
N LYS A 38 13.84 8.27 9.20
CA LYS A 38 12.59 7.71 9.69
C LYS A 38 12.66 7.68 11.22
N MET A 39 11.55 8.00 11.88
CA MET A 39 11.45 8.07 13.34
C MET A 39 10.12 7.49 13.80
N VAL A 40 10.13 6.76 14.93
CA VAL A 40 8.96 6.14 15.52
C VAL A 40 8.69 6.72 16.90
N TYR A 41 7.44 7.11 17.14
CA TYR A 41 6.95 7.55 18.44
C TYR A 41 6.06 6.47 19.04
N VAL A 42 6.30 6.12 20.30
CA VAL A 42 5.42 5.22 21.06
C VAL A 42 4.32 6.04 21.72
N MET A 43 3.08 5.57 21.58
CA MET A 43 1.90 6.18 22.15
C MET A 43 1.41 5.35 23.34
N ASN A 44 1.20 6.00 24.48
CA ASN A 44 0.68 5.38 25.69
C ASN A 44 -0.43 6.22 26.31
N ARG A 45 -1.13 5.65 27.30
CA ARG A 45 -2.09 6.37 28.14
C ARG A 45 -1.60 6.44 29.58
N ASP A 46 -1.67 7.61 30.19
CA ASP A 46 -1.40 7.75 31.63
C ASP A 46 -2.58 7.22 32.48
N ALA A 47 -2.43 7.23 33.81
CA ALA A 47 -3.48 6.81 34.74
C ALA A 47 -4.77 7.64 34.65
N SER A 48 -4.71 8.83 34.03
CA SER A 48 -5.86 9.71 33.75
C SER A 48 -6.40 9.55 32.33
N SER A 49 -6.02 8.49 31.62
CA SER A 49 -6.42 8.20 30.24
C SER A 49 -6.01 9.29 29.22
N ARG A 50 -5.01 10.11 29.54
CA ARG A 50 -4.47 11.09 28.59
C ARG A 50 -3.41 10.41 27.72
N LEU A 51 -3.43 10.72 26.42
CA LEU A 51 -2.38 10.30 25.50
C LEU A 51 -1.04 10.86 25.97
N THR A 52 0.01 10.05 25.89
CA THR A 52 1.41 10.39 26.15
C THR A 52 2.24 9.90 24.97
N ILE A 53 3.30 10.64 24.63
CA ILE A 53 4.19 10.35 23.51
C ILE A 53 5.61 10.18 24.05
N SER A 54 6.30 9.11 23.67
CA SER A 54 7.69 8.89 24.04
C SER A 54 8.65 9.76 23.24
N SER A 55 9.92 9.81 23.66
CA SER A 55 11.01 10.25 22.78
C SER A 55 11.02 9.42 21.49
N PRO A 56 11.42 10.02 20.35
CA PRO A 56 11.46 9.31 19.09
C PRO A 56 12.58 8.27 19.05
N LEU A 57 12.30 7.15 18.40
CA LEU A 57 13.24 6.09 18.09
C LEU A 57 13.64 6.17 16.62
N GLU A 58 14.94 6.18 16.34
CA GLU A 58 15.45 6.38 14.98
C GLU A 58 15.51 5.06 14.20
N ALA A 59 15.14 5.12 12.92
CA ALA A 59 15.25 4.02 11.96
C ALA A 59 15.91 4.52 10.65
N HIS A 60 17.03 5.23 10.78
CA HIS A 60 17.68 5.91 9.67
C HIS A 60 18.44 4.93 8.77
N LYS A 61 18.37 5.15 7.44
CA LYS A 61 19.17 4.41 6.46
C LYS A 61 19.68 5.37 5.37
N SER A 62 20.98 5.66 5.35
CA SER A 62 21.58 6.56 4.36
C SER A 62 21.35 6.06 2.92
N GLN A 63 21.35 7.00 1.96
CA GLN A 63 21.25 6.70 0.53
C GLN A 63 20.03 5.85 0.15
N THR A 64 18.94 5.99 0.91
CA THR A 64 17.72 5.23 0.71
C THR A 64 16.55 6.17 0.53
N LEU A 65 15.93 6.10 -0.64
CA LEU A 65 14.68 6.78 -0.97
C LEU A 65 13.50 5.99 -0.43
N VAL A 66 12.47 6.68 0.04
CA VAL A 66 11.19 6.08 0.47
C VAL A 66 10.12 6.51 -0.53
N TYR A 67 9.33 5.56 -1.03
CA TYR A 67 8.25 5.82 -1.99
C TYR A 67 6.87 5.78 -1.34
N SER A 68 6.66 4.84 -0.41
CA SER A 68 5.39 4.64 0.29
C SER A 68 5.65 4.06 1.67
N LEU A 69 4.74 4.31 2.62
CA LEU A 69 4.85 3.91 4.02
C LEU A 69 3.47 3.57 4.57
N CYS A 70 3.32 2.41 5.22
CA CYS A 70 2.09 2.05 5.93
C CYS A 70 2.38 1.29 7.23
N GLY A 71 1.40 1.25 8.14
CA GLY A 71 1.42 0.33 9.27
C GLY A 71 0.96 -1.06 8.83
N VAL A 72 1.55 -2.11 9.39
CA VAL A 72 1.14 -3.50 9.19
C VAL A 72 0.29 -3.92 10.39
N ASP A 73 -0.90 -4.49 10.15
CA ASP A 73 -1.74 -4.96 11.27
C ASP A 73 -1.23 -6.31 11.75
N VAL A 74 -0.47 -6.31 12.83
CA VAL A 74 0.11 -7.52 13.44
C VAL A 74 -0.67 -7.95 14.69
N GLY A 75 -1.94 -7.54 14.81
CA GLY A 75 -2.72 -7.79 16.02
C GLY A 75 -2.11 -7.08 17.23
N PHE A 76 -1.62 -7.83 18.20
CA PHE A 76 -0.98 -7.31 19.42
C PHE A 76 0.52 -7.59 19.52
N GLU A 77 1.12 -8.19 18.49
CA GLU A 77 2.58 -8.36 18.38
C GLU A 77 3.28 -7.00 18.25
N ASN A 78 4.61 -6.98 18.37
CA ASN A 78 5.43 -5.76 18.22
C ASN A 78 5.04 -4.99 16.95
N PRO A 79 4.73 -3.67 17.02
CA PRO A 79 4.30 -2.89 15.86
C PRO A 79 5.27 -2.98 14.68
N VAL A 80 4.73 -3.15 13.48
CA VAL A 80 5.51 -3.21 12.24
C VAL A 80 5.06 -2.12 11.27
N PHE A 81 6.02 -1.49 10.60
CA PHE A 81 5.79 -0.53 9.53
C PHE A 81 6.45 -1.03 8.25
N ALA A 82 5.73 -0.98 7.14
CA ALA A 82 6.23 -1.38 5.83
C ALA A 82 6.55 -0.15 5.00
N ALA A 83 7.71 -0.14 4.35
CA ALA A 83 8.14 0.92 3.45
C ALA A 83 8.60 0.35 2.11
N ILE A 84 8.25 1.04 1.01
CA ILE A 84 8.88 0.81 -0.29
C ILE A 84 10.12 1.68 -0.36
N GLU A 85 11.28 1.06 -0.54
CA GLU A 85 12.58 1.72 -0.48
C GLU A 85 13.45 1.42 -1.71
N LEU A 86 14.29 2.37 -2.11
CA LEU A 86 15.31 2.17 -3.15
C LEU A 86 16.65 2.67 -2.61
N ASP A 87 17.65 1.81 -2.62
CA ASP A 87 19.04 2.19 -2.33
C ASP A 87 19.70 2.69 -3.61
N TYR A 88 20.32 3.87 -3.55
CA TYR A 88 20.99 4.47 -4.71
C TYR A 88 22.52 4.60 -4.52
N SER A 89 23.07 3.97 -3.48
CA SER A 89 24.49 4.08 -3.14
C SER A 89 25.43 3.60 -4.25
N GLU A 90 25.05 2.54 -4.97
CA GLU A 90 25.81 2.00 -6.11
C GLU A 90 25.64 2.86 -7.37
N ALA A 91 24.41 3.33 -7.63
CA ALA A 91 24.12 4.21 -8.76
C ALA A 91 24.92 5.52 -8.73
N ASP A 92 25.16 6.09 -7.54
CA ASP A 92 26.00 7.29 -7.38
C ASP A 92 27.48 7.05 -7.71
N GLN A 93 27.94 5.79 -7.66
CA GLN A 93 29.33 5.40 -7.87
C GLN A 93 29.59 4.84 -9.28
N ASP A 94 28.54 4.64 -10.08
CA ASP A 94 28.63 4.06 -11.41
C ASP A 94 28.43 5.11 -12.53
N PRO A 95 29.50 5.53 -13.22
CA PRO A 95 29.40 6.48 -14.33
C PRO A 95 28.79 5.88 -15.61
N THR A 96 28.62 4.54 -15.69
CA THR A 96 28.05 3.89 -16.88
C THR A 96 26.53 3.95 -16.92
N GLY A 97 25.90 4.01 -15.75
CA GLY A 97 24.44 4.02 -15.59
C GLY A 97 23.81 2.63 -15.55
N GLU A 98 24.61 1.57 -15.60
CA GLU A 98 24.14 0.17 -15.49
C GLU A 98 23.52 -0.08 -14.11
N ALA A 99 24.14 0.41 -13.03
CA ALA A 99 23.62 0.25 -11.68
C ALA A 99 22.24 0.91 -11.49
N VAL A 100 21.95 1.98 -12.24
CA VAL A 100 20.60 2.59 -12.23
C VAL A 100 19.59 1.64 -12.85
N LEU A 101 19.93 0.91 -13.93
CA LEU A 101 19.03 -0.02 -14.61
C LEU A 101 18.79 -1.29 -13.78
N GLU A 102 19.79 -1.73 -13.02
CA GLU A 102 19.71 -2.91 -12.16
C GLU A 102 19.09 -2.62 -10.77
N ALA A 103 19.02 -1.35 -10.35
CA ALA A 103 18.50 -1.00 -9.02
C ALA A 103 17.03 -1.44 -8.81
N GLU A 104 16.84 -2.27 -7.79
CA GLU A 104 15.54 -2.82 -7.40
C GLU A 104 14.94 -2.09 -6.19
N LYS A 105 13.63 -1.86 -6.25
CA LYS A 105 12.88 -1.44 -5.06
C LYS A 105 12.78 -2.61 -4.10
N HIS A 106 12.75 -2.31 -2.81
CA HIS A 106 12.62 -3.27 -1.74
C HIS A 106 11.42 -2.92 -0.87
N LEU A 107 10.63 -3.93 -0.51
CA LEU A 107 9.65 -3.82 0.57
C LEU A 107 10.36 -4.16 1.88
N THR A 108 10.47 -3.16 2.77
CA THR A 108 11.18 -3.29 4.04
C THR A 108 10.22 -3.18 5.22
N TYR A 109 10.27 -4.12 6.15
CA TYR A 109 9.57 -4.07 7.42
C TYR A 109 10.47 -3.56 8.53
N TYR A 110 10.01 -2.53 9.23
CA TYR A 110 10.60 -1.98 10.43
C TYR A 110 9.77 -2.43 11.64
N GLU A 111 10.37 -3.18 12.55
CA GLU A 111 9.72 -3.64 13.77
C GLU A 111 10.15 -2.77 14.95
N LEU A 112 9.16 -2.29 15.71
CA LEU A 112 9.35 -1.64 16.99
C LEU A 112 9.29 -2.70 18.09
N ASP A 113 10.42 -3.01 18.70
CA ASP A 113 10.45 -3.83 19.91
C ASP A 113 10.08 -2.99 21.12
N LEU A 114 8.90 -3.22 21.70
CA LEU A 114 8.41 -2.45 22.85
C LEU A 114 9.15 -2.78 24.16
N GLY A 115 9.75 -3.97 24.27
CA GLY A 115 10.51 -4.38 25.45
C GLY A 115 11.92 -3.81 25.46
N LEU A 116 12.59 -3.85 24.31
CA LEU A 116 13.94 -3.31 24.13
C LEU A 116 13.94 -1.82 23.75
N ASN A 117 12.78 -1.25 23.42
CA ASN A 117 12.58 0.16 23.06
C ASN A 117 13.51 0.63 21.94
N HIS A 118 13.58 -0.15 20.85
CA HIS A 118 14.34 0.18 19.66
C HIS A 118 13.62 -0.30 18.40
N VAL A 119 13.95 0.31 17.26
CA VAL A 119 13.40 -0.07 15.95
C VAL A 119 14.47 -0.83 15.17
N THR A 120 14.11 -1.96 14.58
CA THR A 120 14.99 -2.76 13.73
C THR A 120 14.42 -2.95 12.34
N ARG A 121 15.30 -3.11 11.36
CA ARG A 121 14.93 -3.53 10.02
C ARG A 121 14.80 -5.06 10.02
N LYS A 122 13.58 -5.55 10.26
CA LYS A 122 13.31 -6.97 10.51
C LYS A 122 13.39 -7.82 9.26
N TRP A 123 12.82 -7.34 8.16
CA TRP A 123 12.71 -8.08 6.90
C TRP A 123 12.78 -7.12 5.73
N SER A 124 13.34 -7.60 4.62
CA SER A 124 13.42 -6.85 3.38
C SER A 124 13.51 -7.81 2.20
N GLU A 125 12.66 -7.60 1.20
CA GLU A 125 12.69 -8.36 -0.05
C GLU A 125 12.56 -7.45 -1.26
N PRO A 126 13.14 -7.83 -2.41
CA PRO A 126 12.95 -7.10 -3.65
C PRO A 126 11.49 -7.17 -4.10
N ILE A 127 11.04 -6.08 -4.70
CA ILE A 127 9.72 -5.94 -5.31
C ILE A 127 9.86 -5.27 -6.66
N SER A 128 8.78 -5.30 -7.44
CA SER A 128 8.71 -4.61 -8.71
C SER A 128 9.22 -3.17 -8.62
N ARG A 129 10.06 -2.81 -9.60
CA ARG A 129 10.57 -1.43 -9.74
C ARG A 129 9.44 -0.43 -9.96
N THR A 130 8.29 -0.85 -10.47
CA THR A 130 7.15 0.03 -10.73
C THR A 130 6.28 0.25 -9.48
N ALA A 131 6.50 -0.49 -8.39
CA ALA A 131 5.75 -0.37 -7.14
C ALA A 131 5.75 1.08 -6.60
N SER A 132 4.58 1.63 -6.35
CA SER A 132 4.40 3.04 -5.95
C SER A 132 3.60 3.20 -4.66
N LEU A 133 2.76 2.23 -4.31
CA LEU A 133 1.84 2.30 -3.18
C LEU A 133 1.87 1.00 -2.36
N VAL A 134 1.89 1.14 -1.03
CA VAL A 134 1.75 0.02 -0.09
C VAL A 134 0.57 0.26 0.85
N LEU A 135 -0.24 -0.77 1.07
CA LEU A 135 -1.45 -0.72 1.90
C LEU A 135 -1.40 -1.85 2.93
N GLY A 136 -1.65 -1.53 4.20
CA GLY A 136 -1.74 -2.54 5.26
C GLY A 136 -2.98 -3.41 5.10
N VAL A 137 -2.79 -4.72 5.17
CA VAL A 137 -3.88 -5.71 5.18
C VAL A 137 -4.30 -5.98 6.63
N PRO A 138 -5.61 -6.08 6.93
CA PRO A 138 -6.07 -6.46 8.27
C PRO A 138 -5.45 -7.77 8.74
N GLY A 139 -5.11 -7.82 10.03
CA GLY A 139 -4.38 -8.94 10.62
C GLY A 139 -4.92 -9.39 11.96
N GLY A 140 -4.27 -10.38 12.55
CA GLY A 140 -4.71 -11.01 13.78
C GLY A 140 -5.97 -11.84 13.57
N GLN A 141 -7.07 -11.48 14.22
CA GLN A 141 -8.35 -12.20 14.05
C GLN A 141 -9.16 -11.71 12.83
N ASP A 142 -8.74 -10.59 12.23
CA ASP A 142 -9.50 -9.90 11.18
C ASP A 142 -8.99 -10.21 9.77
N GLY A 143 -7.87 -10.92 9.62
CA GLY A 143 -7.27 -11.23 8.32
C GLY A 143 -5.81 -11.71 8.42
N PRO A 144 -5.14 -11.88 7.27
CA PRO A 144 -3.83 -12.53 7.17
C PRO A 144 -2.63 -11.64 7.53
N SER A 145 -2.84 -10.37 7.90
CA SER A 145 -1.76 -9.38 8.01
C SER A 145 -1.07 -9.13 6.67
N GLY A 146 0.14 -8.57 6.69
CA GLY A 146 0.91 -8.26 5.49
C GLY A 146 0.47 -6.98 4.80
N VAL A 147 0.82 -6.87 3.52
CA VAL A 147 0.55 -5.67 2.71
C VAL A 147 0.12 -6.01 1.30
N LEU A 148 -0.68 -5.12 0.72
CA LEU A 148 -0.86 -5.02 -0.73
C LEU A 148 0.13 -4.01 -1.29
N VAL A 149 0.86 -4.40 -2.33
CA VAL A 149 1.79 -3.59 -3.09
C VAL A 149 1.17 -3.34 -4.47
N ALA A 150 0.90 -2.09 -4.80
CA ALA A 150 0.47 -1.71 -6.14
C ALA A 150 1.64 -1.13 -6.94
N GLY A 151 1.87 -1.71 -8.11
CA GLY A 151 2.79 -1.23 -9.13
C GLY A 151 2.06 -0.90 -10.41
N GLU A 152 2.82 -0.65 -11.46
CA GLU A 152 2.25 -0.47 -12.80
C GLU A 152 1.65 -1.80 -13.27
N ASN A 153 0.38 -1.77 -13.67
CA ASN A 153 -0.43 -2.90 -14.13
C ASN A 153 -0.69 -4.04 -13.13
N TRP A 154 -0.04 -4.07 -11.97
CA TRP A 154 -0.07 -5.21 -11.06
C TRP A 154 -0.40 -4.80 -9.63
N VAL A 155 -1.10 -5.68 -8.93
CA VAL A 155 -1.27 -5.64 -7.47
C VAL A 155 -0.81 -6.97 -6.90
N ALA A 156 0.05 -6.92 -5.88
CA ALA A 156 0.60 -8.10 -5.25
C ALA A 156 0.38 -8.08 -3.73
N TYR A 157 -0.04 -9.21 -3.17
CA TYR A 157 0.05 -9.46 -1.75
C TYR A 157 1.47 -9.93 -1.40
N LYS A 158 2.08 -9.28 -0.40
CA LYS A 158 3.37 -9.67 0.16
C LYS A 158 3.34 -9.72 1.68
N HIS A 159 3.93 -10.77 2.22
CA HIS A 159 4.16 -10.91 3.65
C HIS A 159 5.42 -11.74 3.94
N MET A 160 6.04 -11.52 5.09
CA MET A 160 7.23 -12.26 5.50
C MET A 160 6.90 -13.74 5.68
N GLY A 161 7.64 -14.62 4.99
CA GLY A 161 7.41 -16.07 5.05
C GLY A 161 6.21 -16.55 4.22
N HIS A 162 5.63 -15.68 3.38
CA HIS A 162 4.55 -16.01 2.47
C HIS A 162 4.99 -15.74 1.02
N PRO A 163 4.71 -16.65 0.06
CA PRO A 163 5.02 -16.40 -1.34
C PRO A 163 4.25 -15.18 -1.88
N GLU A 164 4.83 -14.47 -2.84
CA GLU A 164 4.12 -13.38 -3.52
C GLU A 164 2.89 -13.92 -4.26
N VAL A 165 1.75 -13.24 -4.09
CA VAL A 165 0.53 -13.53 -4.85
C VAL A 165 0.16 -12.28 -5.62
N ARG A 166 0.40 -12.27 -6.93
CA ARG A 166 0.18 -11.11 -7.81
C ARG A 166 -0.94 -11.32 -8.81
N THR A 167 -1.65 -10.24 -9.11
CA THR A 167 -2.80 -10.20 -10.01
C THR A 167 -2.71 -8.98 -10.93
N PRO A 168 -2.95 -9.14 -12.24
CA PRO A 168 -2.98 -8.00 -13.14
C PRO A 168 -4.23 -7.15 -12.90
N LEU A 169 -4.10 -5.84 -13.04
CA LEU A 169 -5.23 -4.93 -13.08
C LEU A 169 -6.01 -5.14 -14.40
N PRO A 170 -7.34 -5.30 -14.37
CA PRO A 170 -8.16 -5.33 -15.58
C PRO A 170 -7.88 -4.11 -16.48
N ARG A 171 -7.82 -4.30 -17.80
CA ARG A 171 -7.44 -3.23 -18.75
C ARG A 171 -8.64 -2.78 -19.58
N ARG A 172 -8.70 -1.50 -19.94
CA ARG A 172 -9.74 -1.04 -20.89
C ARG A 172 -9.47 -1.63 -22.29
N VAL A 173 -10.52 -1.94 -23.04
CA VAL A 173 -10.42 -2.51 -24.40
C VAL A 173 -9.65 -1.60 -25.36
N ASP A 174 -9.77 -0.29 -25.20
CA ASP A 174 -9.16 0.74 -26.04
C ASP A 174 -7.74 1.16 -25.59
N LEU A 175 -7.24 0.61 -24.48
CA LEU A 175 -5.90 0.93 -23.98
C LEU A 175 -4.82 0.21 -24.80
N PRO A 176 -3.87 0.93 -25.42
CA PRO A 176 -2.77 0.30 -26.17
C PRO A 176 -1.93 -0.65 -25.31
N PRO A 177 -1.38 -1.76 -25.86
CA PRO A 177 -0.58 -2.73 -25.10
C PRO A 177 0.63 -2.12 -24.39
N GLU A 178 1.26 -1.12 -25.00
CA GLU A 178 2.45 -0.45 -24.46
C GLU A 178 2.15 0.51 -23.30
N ARG A 179 0.89 0.88 -23.08
CA ARG A 179 0.49 1.82 -22.01
C ARG A 179 0.28 1.06 -20.71
N GLY A 180 0.96 1.48 -19.65
CA GLY A 180 0.69 0.99 -18.31
C GLY A 180 -0.53 1.64 -17.67
N THR A 181 -0.86 1.13 -16.49
CA THR A 181 -1.89 1.66 -15.60
C THR A 181 -1.34 1.75 -14.18
N LEU A 182 -1.32 2.94 -13.60
CA LEU A 182 -0.94 3.16 -12.20
C LEU A 182 -2.14 3.30 -11.27
N VAL A 183 -1.99 2.83 -10.02
CA VAL A 183 -2.91 3.11 -8.92
C VAL A 183 -2.53 4.45 -8.28
N VAL A 184 -3.50 5.36 -8.13
CA VAL A 184 -3.29 6.74 -7.65
C VAL A 184 -3.94 7.01 -6.30
N ALA A 185 -5.03 6.31 -5.98
CA ALA A 185 -5.68 6.41 -4.69
C ALA A 185 -6.22 5.05 -4.25
N ALA A 186 -6.35 4.87 -2.94
CA ALA A 186 -6.88 3.65 -2.37
C ALA A 186 -7.66 3.92 -1.08
N ALA A 187 -8.63 3.04 -0.80
CA ALA A 187 -9.32 2.97 0.49
C ALA A 187 -9.44 1.50 0.91
N MET A 188 -9.18 1.22 2.18
CA MET A 188 -9.50 -0.07 2.79
C MET A 188 -10.76 0.09 3.62
N HIS A 189 -11.73 -0.79 3.41
CA HIS A 189 -12.90 -0.90 4.27
C HIS A 189 -12.87 -2.20 5.04
N ARG A 190 -13.13 -2.10 6.34
CA ARG A 190 -13.20 -3.24 7.25
C ARG A 190 -14.50 -3.21 8.03
N GLN A 191 -15.19 -4.34 8.02
CA GLN A 191 -16.28 -4.69 8.90
C GLN A 191 -15.97 -6.01 9.59
N ARG A 192 -16.89 -6.45 10.44
CA ARG A 192 -16.76 -7.76 11.10
C ARG A 192 -16.81 -8.85 10.02
N ASP A 193 -15.82 -9.73 10.01
CA ASP A 193 -15.70 -10.89 9.11
C ASP A 193 -15.60 -10.53 7.61
N LEU A 194 -15.34 -9.26 7.26
CA LEU A 194 -15.21 -8.80 5.89
C LEU A 194 -14.26 -7.61 5.80
N PHE A 195 -13.34 -7.65 4.84
CA PHE A 195 -12.61 -6.48 4.38
C PHE A 195 -12.44 -6.52 2.86
N PHE A 196 -12.26 -5.34 2.27
CA PHE A 196 -11.89 -5.19 0.87
C PHE A 196 -11.18 -3.86 0.68
N PHE A 197 -10.55 -3.71 -0.48
CA PHE A 197 -9.93 -2.46 -0.90
C PHE A 197 -10.65 -1.93 -2.12
N LEU A 198 -10.76 -0.60 -2.23
CA LEU A 198 -10.99 0.07 -3.50
C LEU A 198 -9.67 0.70 -3.93
N LEU A 199 -9.22 0.36 -5.13
CA LEU A 199 -8.04 0.95 -5.77
C LEU A 199 -8.51 1.76 -6.97
N GLN A 200 -8.11 3.02 -7.06
CA GLN A 200 -8.41 3.86 -8.20
C GLN A 200 -7.18 4.03 -9.09
N THR A 201 -7.35 3.92 -10.39
CA THR A 201 -6.31 4.16 -11.39
C THR A 201 -6.22 5.61 -11.83
N GLU A 202 -5.14 5.96 -12.53
CA GLU A 202 -4.98 7.25 -13.19
C GLU A 202 -6.03 7.56 -14.27
N TYR A 203 -6.76 6.54 -14.75
CA TYR A 203 -7.89 6.71 -15.68
C TYR A 203 -9.23 6.88 -14.96
N GLY A 204 -9.21 6.87 -13.62
CA GLY A 204 -10.39 6.98 -12.77
C GLY A 204 -11.08 5.65 -12.49
N ASP A 205 -10.62 4.53 -13.07
CA ASP A 205 -11.22 3.22 -12.85
C ASP A 205 -11.01 2.77 -11.41
N VAL A 206 -12.07 2.32 -10.77
CA VAL A 206 -12.07 1.78 -9.42
C VAL A 206 -12.18 0.27 -9.50
N TYR A 207 -11.23 -0.41 -8.87
CA TYR A 207 -11.26 -1.85 -8.69
C TYR A 207 -11.56 -2.19 -7.24
N LYS A 208 -12.42 -3.17 -7.03
CA LYS A 208 -12.56 -3.86 -5.76
C LYS A 208 -11.52 -4.96 -5.67
N VAL A 209 -10.71 -4.95 -4.63
CA VAL A 209 -9.70 -5.99 -4.36
C VAL A 209 -10.07 -6.75 -3.10
N THR A 210 -10.10 -8.07 -3.22
CA THR A 210 -10.37 -9.01 -2.12
C THR A 210 -9.31 -10.09 -2.06
N LEU A 211 -9.04 -10.60 -0.86
CA LEU A 211 -8.11 -11.70 -0.65
C LEU A 211 -8.89 -12.99 -0.41
N GLU A 212 -8.52 -14.06 -1.10
CA GLU A 212 -9.03 -15.40 -0.83
C GLU A 212 -7.96 -16.18 -0.06
N LEU A 213 -8.37 -16.80 1.05
CA LEU A 213 -7.51 -17.58 1.92
C LEU A 213 -7.63 -19.07 1.60
N ALA A 214 -6.56 -19.83 1.85
CA ALA A 214 -6.60 -21.28 1.78
C ALA A 214 -7.64 -21.85 2.76
N GLN A 215 -8.25 -22.97 2.38
CA GLN A 215 -9.33 -23.55 3.18
C GLN A 215 -8.84 -23.96 4.58
N GLY A 216 -9.38 -23.31 5.62
CA GLY A 216 -9.01 -23.58 7.01
C GLY A 216 -7.77 -22.85 7.52
N SER A 217 -7.16 -21.98 6.70
CA SER A 217 -6.10 -21.07 7.11
C SER A 217 -6.64 -19.65 7.32
N ILE A 218 -5.99 -18.90 8.21
CA ILE A 218 -6.26 -17.48 8.45
C ILE A 218 -5.17 -16.56 7.87
N ASP A 219 -4.04 -17.13 7.47
CA ASP A 219 -2.78 -16.44 7.14
C ASP A 219 -2.24 -16.76 5.73
N GLU A 220 -2.72 -17.83 5.11
CA GLU A 220 -2.32 -18.27 3.77
C GLU A 220 -3.27 -17.67 2.72
N VAL A 221 -2.78 -16.65 2.01
CA VAL A 221 -3.48 -16.02 0.88
C VAL A 221 -3.17 -16.82 -0.37
N VAL A 222 -4.21 -17.33 -1.04
CA VAL A 222 -4.06 -18.13 -2.27
C VAL A 222 -4.39 -17.35 -3.53
N ASN A 223 -5.16 -16.28 -3.41
CA ASN A 223 -5.57 -15.45 -4.54
C ASN A 223 -5.80 -14.00 -4.10
N VAL A 224 -5.41 -13.07 -4.97
CA VAL A 224 -5.80 -11.67 -4.90
C VAL A 224 -6.80 -11.46 -6.03
N ARG A 225 -8.09 -11.34 -5.73
CA ARG A 225 -9.11 -11.09 -6.74
C ARG A 225 -9.27 -9.59 -6.96
N VAL A 226 -9.24 -9.17 -8.22
CA VAL A 226 -9.39 -7.77 -8.64
C VAL A 226 -10.59 -7.67 -9.58
N SER A 227 -11.66 -7.02 -9.15
CA SER A 227 -12.91 -6.87 -9.91
C SER A 227 -13.14 -5.41 -10.29
N VAL A 228 -13.54 -5.16 -11.53
CA VAL A 228 -13.97 -3.82 -11.97
C VAL A 228 -15.19 -3.40 -11.15
N PHE A 229 -15.11 -2.28 -10.46
CA PHE A 229 -16.17 -1.80 -9.57
C PHE A 229 -16.97 -0.68 -10.23
N ASP A 230 -16.31 0.43 -10.54
CA ASP A 230 -16.93 1.58 -11.23
C ASP A 230 -15.83 2.46 -11.86
N THR A 231 -16.19 3.54 -12.52
CA THR A 231 -15.26 4.62 -12.88
C THR A 231 -15.62 5.84 -12.03
N LEU A 232 -14.63 6.62 -11.57
CA LEU A 232 -14.76 7.84 -10.76
C LEU A 232 -13.85 8.94 -11.33
N PRO A 233 -14.11 10.25 -11.10
CA PRO A 233 -13.10 11.26 -11.36
C PRO A 233 -11.86 10.94 -10.53
N VAL A 234 -10.67 11.16 -11.08
CA VAL A 234 -9.41 10.86 -10.38
C VAL A 234 -9.39 11.59 -9.03
N CYS A 235 -9.02 10.87 -7.96
CA CYS A 235 -9.06 11.38 -6.59
C CYS A 235 -7.67 11.41 -5.95
N ASN A 236 -7.47 12.39 -5.06
CA ASN A 236 -6.36 12.41 -4.11
C ASN A 236 -6.58 11.42 -2.95
N ALA A 237 -7.85 11.18 -2.59
CA ALA A 237 -8.22 10.28 -1.51
C ALA A 237 -9.63 9.70 -1.70
N LEU A 238 -9.79 8.45 -1.29
CA LEU A 238 -11.07 7.77 -1.18
C LEU A 238 -11.33 7.46 0.30
N CYS A 239 -12.58 7.63 0.76
CA CYS A 239 -12.95 7.36 2.14
C CYS A 239 -14.29 6.61 2.20
N ILE A 240 -14.26 5.39 2.73
CA ILE A 240 -15.45 4.55 2.88
C ILE A 240 -15.98 4.69 4.31
N THR A 241 -17.25 5.05 4.47
CA THR A 241 -17.88 5.19 5.78
C THR A 241 -18.56 3.88 6.19
N LYS A 242 -18.72 3.69 7.51
CA LYS A 242 -19.45 2.54 8.06
C LYS A 242 -20.92 2.48 7.65
N THR A 243 -21.50 3.61 7.23
CA THR A 243 -22.90 3.70 6.78
C THR A 243 -23.07 3.43 5.29
N GLY A 244 -22.04 2.95 4.59
CA GLY A 244 -22.11 2.63 3.17
C GLY A 244 -22.09 3.86 2.26
N LEU A 245 -21.30 4.87 2.62
CA LEU A 245 -21.00 6.02 1.74
C LEU A 245 -19.54 5.98 1.29
N LEU A 246 -19.28 6.43 0.06
CA LEU A 246 -17.94 6.65 -0.48
C LEU A 246 -17.76 8.15 -0.73
N PHE A 247 -16.85 8.77 0.02
CA PHE A 247 -16.40 10.11 -0.27
C PHE A 247 -15.20 10.06 -1.22
N ALA A 248 -15.33 10.75 -2.36
CA ALA A 248 -14.34 10.83 -3.42
C ALA A 248 -13.78 12.25 -3.50
N ALA A 249 -12.59 12.44 -2.94
CA ALA A 249 -11.89 13.72 -2.94
C ALA A 249 -11.12 13.88 -4.25
N ALA A 250 -11.82 14.33 -5.30
CA ALA A 250 -11.26 14.56 -6.62
C ALA A 250 -9.96 15.40 -6.57
N GLU A 251 -8.97 15.06 -7.40
CA GLU A 251 -7.72 15.81 -7.49
C GLU A 251 -7.94 17.24 -8.02
N PHE A 252 -8.91 17.39 -8.93
CA PHE A 252 -9.35 18.65 -9.50
C PHE A 252 -10.88 18.67 -9.63
N GLY A 253 -11.47 19.87 -9.59
CA GLY A 253 -12.91 20.05 -9.75
C GLY A 253 -13.70 19.72 -8.49
N ASN A 254 -14.92 19.21 -8.68
CA ASN A 254 -15.85 18.96 -7.59
C ASN A 254 -15.53 17.65 -6.86
N HIS A 255 -15.79 17.61 -5.56
CA HIS A 255 -15.79 16.37 -4.80
C HIS A 255 -17.16 15.72 -4.81
N TYR A 256 -17.20 14.41 -4.60
CA TYR A 256 -18.43 13.62 -4.69
C TYR A 256 -18.63 12.77 -3.44
N LEU A 257 -19.90 12.55 -3.10
CA LEU A 257 -20.31 11.64 -2.03
C LEU A 257 -21.31 10.65 -2.63
N PHE A 258 -20.87 9.41 -2.78
CA PHE A 258 -21.67 8.32 -3.34
C PHE A 258 -22.25 7.43 -2.23
N GLN A 259 -23.33 6.73 -2.55
CA GLN A 259 -23.91 5.70 -1.72
C GLN A 259 -23.77 4.35 -2.43
N PHE A 260 -23.25 3.34 -1.74
CA PHE A 260 -23.15 1.99 -2.28
C PHE A 260 -24.54 1.41 -2.50
N GLN A 261 -24.87 1.07 -3.75
CA GLN A 261 -26.08 0.31 -4.09
C GLN A 261 -25.83 -1.20 -4.01
N GLY A 262 -24.60 -1.62 -4.31
CA GLY A 262 -24.16 -3.01 -4.27
C GLY A 262 -22.65 -3.11 -4.01
N MET A 263 -22.17 -4.34 -3.85
CA MET A 263 -20.76 -4.63 -3.52
C MET A 263 -19.90 -4.95 -4.75
N GLY A 264 -20.44 -4.82 -5.97
CA GLY A 264 -19.69 -5.07 -7.21
C GLY A 264 -19.40 -6.55 -7.49
N ASP A 265 -20.23 -7.46 -6.95
CA ASP A 265 -20.13 -8.92 -7.19
C ASP A 265 -21.24 -9.41 -8.14
N GLU A 266 -21.64 -8.55 -9.08
CA GLU A 266 -22.75 -8.85 -10.00
C GLU A 266 -22.32 -9.85 -11.08
N PRO A 267 -23.21 -10.76 -11.53
CA PRO A 267 -22.90 -11.70 -12.59
C PRO A 267 -22.44 -10.98 -13.87
N GLY A 268 -21.26 -11.34 -14.38
CA GLY A 268 -20.67 -10.72 -15.57
C GLY A 268 -19.69 -9.59 -15.29
N THR A 269 -19.46 -9.25 -14.02
CA THR A 269 -18.37 -8.34 -13.63
C THR A 269 -17.03 -8.88 -14.12
N VAL A 270 -16.23 -8.02 -14.76
CA VAL A 270 -14.89 -8.40 -15.22
C VAL A 270 -13.97 -8.49 -14.00
N GLU A 271 -13.39 -9.66 -13.80
CA GLU A 271 -12.49 -9.95 -12.69
C GLU A 271 -11.19 -10.62 -13.16
N ALA A 272 -10.09 -10.26 -12.51
CA ALA A 272 -8.79 -10.88 -12.64
C ALA A 272 -8.46 -11.67 -11.36
N ASN A 273 -7.77 -12.79 -11.54
CA ASN A 273 -7.27 -13.64 -10.46
C ASN A 273 -5.75 -13.71 -10.50
N SER A 274 -5.15 -14.18 -9.41
CA SER A 274 -3.71 -14.28 -9.28
C SER A 274 -3.09 -15.17 -10.34
N VAL A 275 -1.95 -14.73 -10.86
CA VAL A 275 -1.19 -15.44 -11.88
C VAL A 275 0.14 -15.88 -11.30
N GLN A 276 0.38 -17.20 -11.34
CA GLN A 276 1.65 -17.81 -10.95
C GLN A 276 2.42 -18.20 -12.22
N ASP A 277 2.98 -17.19 -12.88
CA ASP A 277 3.85 -17.39 -14.04
C ASP A 277 5.15 -16.61 -13.82
N PRO A 278 6.29 -17.29 -13.64
CA PRO A 278 7.59 -16.65 -13.45
C PRO A 278 8.14 -16.00 -14.74
N GLU A 279 7.59 -16.32 -15.92
CA GLU A 279 8.03 -15.73 -17.19
C GLU A 279 7.43 -14.34 -17.42
N LEU A 280 6.33 -14.00 -16.73
CA LEU A 280 5.71 -12.69 -16.85
C LEU A 280 6.53 -11.62 -16.12
N GLY A 281 6.99 -10.63 -16.87
CA GLY A 281 7.62 -9.43 -16.33
C GLY A 281 6.61 -8.46 -15.72
N ASP A 282 7.12 -7.36 -15.17
CA ASP A 282 6.32 -6.25 -14.66
C ASP A 282 5.90 -5.25 -15.76
N ASP A 283 6.24 -5.54 -17.01
CA ASP A 283 5.98 -4.66 -18.14
C ASP A 283 4.52 -4.72 -18.63
N SER A 284 4.12 -3.70 -19.39
CA SER A 284 2.75 -3.55 -19.89
C SER A 284 2.32 -4.63 -20.89
N PHE A 285 3.25 -5.23 -21.65
CA PHE A 285 2.92 -6.32 -22.58
C PHE A 285 2.66 -7.62 -21.83
N SER A 286 3.48 -7.93 -20.82
CA SER A 286 3.26 -9.05 -19.92
C SER A 286 1.88 -8.94 -19.26
N ALA A 287 1.54 -7.77 -18.72
CA ALA A 287 0.22 -7.53 -18.15
C ALA A 287 -0.92 -7.63 -19.18
N GLU A 288 -0.75 -7.08 -20.39
CA GLU A 288 -1.78 -7.14 -21.45
C GLU A 288 -2.14 -8.56 -21.86
N SER A 289 -1.17 -9.48 -21.84
CA SER A 289 -1.37 -10.87 -22.23
C SER A 289 -2.27 -11.67 -21.28
N VAL A 290 -2.38 -11.24 -20.02
CA VAL A 290 -3.14 -11.94 -18.97
C VAL A 290 -4.27 -11.13 -18.35
N ALA A 291 -4.23 -9.80 -18.47
CA ALA A 291 -5.24 -8.93 -17.90
C ALA A 291 -6.57 -9.05 -18.67
N PRO A 292 -7.69 -9.30 -17.98
CA PRO A 292 -8.98 -9.28 -18.63
C PRO A 292 -9.33 -7.87 -19.09
N LYS A 293 -10.03 -7.77 -20.23
CA LYS A 293 -10.42 -6.50 -20.83
C LYS A 293 -11.85 -6.10 -20.44
N PHE A 294 -12.08 -4.83 -20.18
CA PHE A 294 -13.40 -4.29 -19.87
C PHE A 294 -13.70 -3.00 -20.64
N LEU A 295 -14.98 -2.68 -20.77
CA LEU A 295 -15.43 -1.38 -21.26
C LEU A 295 -15.67 -0.49 -20.04
N ALA A 296 -15.00 0.65 -19.98
CA ALA A 296 -15.21 1.61 -18.90
C ALA A 296 -16.67 2.07 -18.86
N SER A 297 -17.21 2.24 -17.65
CA SER A 297 -18.56 2.76 -17.53
C SER A 297 -18.58 4.20 -18.05
N SER A 298 -19.54 4.51 -18.92
CA SER A 298 -19.76 5.88 -19.39
C SER A 298 -20.40 6.77 -18.33
N THR A 299 -20.71 6.23 -17.15
CA THR A 299 -21.37 6.98 -16.08
C THR A 299 -20.34 7.68 -15.22
N LEU A 300 -20.07 8.94 -15.59
CA LEU A 300 -19.86 10.10 -14.71
C LEU A 300 -20.01 11.42 -15.47
#